data_AF-A0A0N4U7I8-F1
#
_entry.id   AF-A0A0N4U7I8-F1
#
_cell.length_a   1.000
_cell.length_b   1.000
_cell.length_c   1.000
_cell.angle_alpha   90.00
_cell.angle_beta   90.00
_cell.angle_gamma   90.00
#
_symmetry.space_group_name_H-M   'P 1'
#
loop_
_entity.id
_entity.type
_entity.pdbx_description
1 polymer ?
#
loop_
_entity_poly.entity_id
_entity_poly.type
_entity_poly.pdbx_seq_one_letter_code
_entity_poly.pdbx_strand_id
1 'polypeptide(L)' 'MKLYYNGNAIEKWRNLMGPSKMSHYLTNNANENLRKKFALSDTRNVVHGADSFDNFNKEIKLFHSFF' A
#
# COMPACT_ATOMS: atom_id res chain seq x y z
N MET A 1 6.13 -12.06 16.72
CA MET A 1 5.56 -11.14 15.71
C MET A 1 4.05 -11.18 15.86
N LYS A 2 3.41 -10.18 16.50
CA LYS A 2 1.94 -10.11 16.54
C LYS A 2 1.45 -9.77 15.13
N LEU A 3 1.01 -10.76 14.36
CA LEU A 3 0.26 -10.50 13.14
C LEU A 3 -1.01 -9.78 13.59
N TYR A 4 -1.15 -8.50 13.23
CA TYR A 4 -2.31 -7.70 13.59
C TYR A 4 -3.55 -8.30 12.92
N TYR A 5 -4.22 -9.23 13.58
CA TYR A 5 -5.56 -9.68 13.24
C TYR A 5 -6.56 -8.62 13.75
N ASN A 6 -6.39 -7.39 13.28
CA ASN A 6 -7.32 -6.30 13.50
C ASN A 6 -7.67 -5.82 12.08
N GLY A 7 -8.96 -5.71 11.78
CA GLY A 7 -9.55 -5.57 10.43
C GLY A 7 -9.17 -4.31 9.62
N ASN A 8 -7.95 -3.81 9.74
CA ASN A 8 -7.42 -2.63 9.06
C ASN A 8 -6.06 -2.89 8.40
N ALA A 9 -5.79 -4.13 7.97
CA ALA A 9 -4.53 -4.49 7.32
C ALA A 9 -4.23 -3.62 6.08
N ILE A 10 -5.24 -3.34 5.25
CA ILE A 10 -5.10 -2.48 4.07
C ILE A 10 -4.70 -1.06 4.46
N GLU A 11 -5.40 -0.46 5.42
CA GLU A 11 -5.12 0.89 5.90
C GLU A 11 -3.70 1.00 6.47
N LYS A 12 -3.33 0.07 7.37
CA LYS A 12 -1.98 0.01 7.95
C LYS A 12 -0.90 -0.15 6.89
N TRP A 13 -1.13 -1.03 5.92
CA TRP A 13 -0.19 -1.23 4.83
C TRP A 13 -0.04 0.05 4.01
N ARG A 14 -1.14 0.69 3.59
CA ARG A 14 -1.11 1.96 2.85
C ARG A 14 -0.42 3.08 3.61
N ASN A 15 -0.62 3.17 4.93
CA ASN A 15 0.06 4.14 5.77
C ASN A 15 1.58 3.92 5.80
N LEU A 16 2.03 2.67 5.84
CA LEU A 16 3.45 2.32 5.77
C LEU A 16 4.06 2.57 4.37
N MET A 17 3.31 2.26 3.31
CA MET A 17 3.74 2.46 1.93
C MET A 17 3.93 3.94 1.59
N GLY A 18 2.99 4.80 2.00
CA GLY A 18 2.90 6.19 1.57
C GLY A 18 2.08 6.37 0.28
N PRO A 19 1.86 7.63 -0.14
CA PRO A 19 1.01 7.93 -1.29
C PRO A 19 1.62 7.41 -2.60
N SER A 20 0.77 7.05 -3.57
CA SER A 20 1.22 6.48 -4.84
C SER A 20 1.88 7.49 -5.77
N LYS A 21 1.60 8.79 -5.59
CA LYS A 21 2.13 9.89 -6.40
C LYS A 21 3.31 10.54 -5.71
N MET A 22 4.42 10.67 -6.45
CA MET A 22 5.68 11.20 -5.96
C MET A 22 5.55 12.63 -5.44
N SER A 23 4.79 13.46 -6.16
CA SER A 23 4.49 14.83 -5.73
C SER A 23 3.87 14.90 -4.33
N HIS A 24 3.16 13.88 -3.87
CA HIS A 24 2.49 13.89 -2.57
C HIS A 24 3.42 13.55 -1.40
N TYR A 25 4.50 12.77 -1.60
CA TYR A 25 5.44 12.45 -0.52
C TYR A 25 6.72 13.26 -0.54
N LEU A 26 7.03 13.93 -1.66
CA LEU A 26 8.17 14.87 -1.73
C LEU A 26 7.91 16.14 -0.92
N THR A 27 6.67 16.63 -0.89
CA THR A 27 6.30 17.87 -0.19
C THR A 27 5.96 17.66 1.28
N ASN A 28 5.62 16.44 1.68
CA ASN A 28 5.18 16.15 3.02
C ASN A 28 6.36 15.96 3.98
N ASN A 29 6.40 16.72 5.06
CA ASN A 29 7.29 16.50 6.21
C ASN A 29 6.95 15.22 6.99
N ALA A 30 5.77 14.65 6.75
CA ALA A 30 5.29 13.47 7.44
C ALA A 30 6.15 12.25 7.08
N ASN A 31 6.77 11.67 8.13
CA ASN A 31 7.36 10.34 8.28
C ASN A 31 7.81 9.59 7.01
N GLU A 32 9.05 9.08 7.07
CA GLU A 32 9.72 8.30 6.04
C GLU A 32 9.00 6.99 5.68
N ASN A 33 7.90 7.08 4.94
CA ASN A 33 7.22 5.96 4.32
C ASN A 33 8.13 5.31 3.26
N LEU A 34 7.82 4.07 2.91
CA LEU A 34 8.64 3.26 2.01
C LEU A 34 8.84 3.93 0.64
N ARG A 35 7.80 4.55 0.09
CA ARG A 35 7.86 5.22 -1.22
C ARG A 35 8.72 6.48 -1.18
N LYS A 36 8.62 7.30 -0.14
CA LYS A 36 9.49 8.48 0.02
C LYS A 36 10.97 8.08 0.11
N LYS A 37 11.28 6.98 0.78
CA LYS A 37 12.66 6.50 0.97
C LYS A 37 13.26 5.87 -0.27
N PHE A 38 12.47 5.10 -1.02
CA PHE A 38 13.03 4.12 -1.95
C PHE A 38 12.42 4.19 -3.36
N ALA A 39 11.37 4.97 -3.61
CA ALA A 39 10.77 5.05 -4.95
C ALA A 39 11.66 5.81 -5.94
N LEU A 40 11.68 5.33 -7.18
CA LEU A 40 12.39 5.96 -8.31
C LEU A 40 11.44 6.75 -9.22
N SER A 41 10.15 6.41 -9.23
CA SER A 41 9.09 7.10 -9.97
C SER A 41 7.71 6.68 -9.45
N ASP A 42 6.64 7.32 -9.93
CA ASP A 42 5.25 6.93 -9.62
C ASP A 42 4.95 5.44 -9.88
N THR A 43 5.53 4.88 -10.94
CA THR A 43 5.34 3.48 -11.35
C THR A 43 6.34 2.53 -10.71
N ARG A 44 7.58 2.99 -10.47
CA ARG A 44 8.64 2.25 -9.77
C ARG A 44 8.71 2.72 -8.32
N ASN A 45 7.67 2.39 -7.55
CA ASN A 45 7.48 2.88 -6.18
C ASN A 45 7.62 1.79 -5.10
N VAL A 46 8.36 0.72 -5.40
CA VAL A 46 8.84 -0.35 -4.48
C VAL A 46 7.78 -1.30 -3.94
N VAL A 47 6.62 -0.79 -3.55
CA VAL A 47 5.56 -1.57 -2.89
C VAL A 47 4.19 -1.24 -3.46
N HIS A 48 3.37 -2.29 -3.60
CA HIS A 48 1.99 -2.23 -4.09
C HIS A 48 1.04 -2.96 -3.11
N GLY A 49 -0.25 -2.72 -3.27
CA GLY A 49 -1.27 -3.32 -2.43
C GLY A 49 -2.64 -2.73 -2.72
N ALA A 50 -3.67 -3.39 -2.20
CA ALA A 50 -5.06 -2.96 -2.36
C ALA A 50 -5.26 -1.52 -1.87
N ASP A 51 -6.16 -0.80 -2.53
CA ASP A 51 -6.54 0.56 -2.16
C ASP A 51 -7.72 0.61 -1.19
N SER A 52 -8.52 -0.45 -1.15
CA SER A 52 -9.77 -0.56 -0.42
C SER A 52 -10.14 -2.02 -0.19
N PHE A 53 -10.96 -2.27 0.82
CA PHE A 53 -11.48 -3.62 1.08
C PHE A 53 -12.35 -4.14 -0.07
N ASP A 54 -13.11 -3.26 -0.72
CA ASP A 54 -13.96 -3.62 -1.85
C ASP A 54 -13.16 -4.07 -3.07
N ASN A 55 -12.11 -3.35 -3.44
CA ASN A 55 -11.25 -3.76 -4.56
C ASN A 55 -10.48 -5.03 -4.22
N PHE A 56 -10.00 -5.17 -2.97
CA PHE A 56 -9.43 -6.42 -2.50
C PHE A 56 -10.40 -7.60 -2.67
N ASN A 57 -11.68 -7.46 -2.30
CA ASN A 57 -12.67 -8.52 -2.45
C ASN A 57 -13.01 -8.85 -3.92
N LYS A 58 -12.88 -7.88 -4.83
CA LYS A 58 -13.02 -8.13 -6.27
C LYS A 58 -11.80 -8.88 -6.82
N GLU A 59 -10.60 -8.42 -6.47
CA GLU A 59 -9.34 -9.00 -6.93
C GLU A 59 -9.12 -10.41 -6.37
N ILE A 60 -9.38 -10.64 -5.08
CA ILE A 60 -9.21 -11.96 -4.47
C ILE A 60 -10.08 -13.01 -5.16
N LYS A 61 -11.27 -12.65 -5.66
CA LYS A 61 -12.12 -13.58 -6.43
C LYS A 61 -11.51 -13.95 -7.78
N LEU A 62 -10.74 -13.06 -8.41
CA LEU A 62 -9.99 -13.39 -9.63
C LEU A 62 -8.91 -14.44 -9.32
N PHE A 63 -8.24 -14.31 -8.18
CA PHE A 63 -7.19 -15.24 -7.76
C PHE A 63 -7.70 -16.48 -7.01
N HIS A 64 -8.94 -16.48 -6.52
CA HIS A 64 -9.49 -17.58 -5.73
C HIS A 64 -9.59 -18.86 -6.55
N SER A 65 -9.85 -18.77 -7.85
CA SER A 65 -9.85 -19.94 -8.74
C SER A 65 -8.45 -20.51 -9.02
N PHE A 66 -7.38 -19.85 -8.56
CA PHE A 66 -6.00 -20.32 -8.67
C PHE A 66 -5.49 -21.05 -7.42
N PHE A 67 -6.33 -21.19 -6.38
CA PHE A 67 -6.07 -21.99 -5.18
C PHE A 67 -7.10 -23.11 -5.07
#